data_AF-A0A3L6PIX5-F1
#
_entry.id   AF-A0A3L6PIX5-F1
#
_cell.length_a   1.000
_cell.length_b   1.000
_cell.length_c   1.000
_cell.angle_alpha   90.00
_cell.angle_beta   90.00
_cell.angle_gamma   90.00
#
_symmetry.space_group_name_H-M   'P 1'
#
loop_
_entity.id
_entity.type
_entity.pdbx_description
1 polymer ?
#
loop_
_entity_poly.entity_id
_entity_poly.type
_entity_poly.pdbx_seq_one_letter_code
_entity_poly.pdbx_strand_id
1 'polypeptide(L)' 'MAMMNDCDIVQVTNRGTGASVTARIVDQCSNGGLDLDFETVFKRIDTDGRGFQMGHLDVDYQFVGC' A
#
# COMPACT_ATOMS: atom_id res chain seq x y z
N MET A 1 -18.00 12.18 -6.44
CA MET A 1 -18.33 10.81 -5.99
C MET A 1 -17.72 9.87 -7.01
N ALA A 2 -16.45 9.51 -6.81
CA ALA A 2 -15.81 8.53 -7.67
C ALA A 2 -16.55 7.21 -7.45
N MET A 3 -17.15 6.67 -8.51
CA MET A 3 -17.71 5.34 -8.46
C MET A 3 -16.53 4.40 -8.25
N MET A 4 -16.50 3.78 -7.08
CA MET A 4 -15.55 2.76 -6.69
C MET A 4 -15.87 1.54 -7.56
N ASN A 5 -15.37 1.54 -8.80
CA ASN A 5 -15.41 0.35 -9.64
C ASN A 5 -14.60 -0.71 -8.88
N ASP A 6 -15.08 -1.94 -8.79
CA ASP A 6 -14.43 -3.05 -8.06
C ASP A 6 -13.06 -3.49 -8.66
N CYS A 7 -12.43 -2.61 -9.47
CA CYS A 7 -11.25 -2.80 -10.31
C CYS A 7 -9.96 -2.17 -9.82
N ASP A 8 -10.02 -1.43 -8.72
CA ASP A 8 -8.86 -0.64 -8.30
C ASP A 8 -8.04 -1.45 -7.29
N ILE A 9 -7.28 -2.42 -7.81
CA ILE A 9 -6.31 -3.20 -7.02
C ILE A 9 -4.89 -2.73 -7.33
N VAL A 10 -4.10 -2.54 -6.27
CA VAL A 10 -2.70 -2.16 -6.33
C VAL A 10 -1.85 -3.25 -5.68
N GLN A 11 -0.76 -3.63 -6.33
CA GLN A 11 0.31 -4.39 -5.68
C GLN A 11 1.35 -3.42 -5.14
N VAL A 12 1.62 -3.51 -3.85
CA VAL A 12 2.58 -2.66 -3.13
C VAL A 12 3.75 -3.54 -2.69
N THR A 13 4.97 -3.05 -2.91
CA THR A 13 6.22 -3.76 -2.57
C THR A 13 7.12 -2.85 -1.73
N ASN A 14 7.54 -3.34 -0.56
CA ASN A 14 8.53 -2.66 0.28
C ASN A 14 9.91 -2.72 -0.40
N ARG A 15 10.51 -1.56 -0.71
CA ARG A 15 11.81 -1.50 -1.41
C ARG A 15 12.97 -2.03 -0.56
N GLY A 16 12.88 -1.90 0.76
CA GLY A 16 13.93 -2.35 1.68
C GLY A 16 14.00 -3.86 1.83
N THR A 17 12.85 -4.55 1.81
CA THR A 17 12.77 -6.00 2.11
C THR A 17 12.30 -6.85 0.93
N GLY A 18 11.71 -6.24 -0.10
CA GLY A 18 11.08 -6.94 -1.22
C GLY A 18 9.72 -7.58 -0.88
N ALA A 19 9.23 -7.43 0.35
CA ALA A 19 7.92 -7.96 0.73
C ALA A 19 6.80 -7.25 -0.03
N SER A 20 5.84 -7.99 -0.58
CA SER A 20 4.75 -7.43 -1.38
C SER A 20 3.38 -7.92 -0.96
N VAL A 21 2.36 -7.08 -1.14
CA VAL A 21 0.96 -7.40 -0.90
C VAL A 21 0.07 -6.72 -1.93
N THR A 22 -1.05 -7.37 -2.24
CA THR A 22 -2.10 -6.83 -3.11
C THR A 22 -3.21 -6.24 -2.24
N ALA A 23 -3.59 -4.99 -2.49
CA ALA A 23 -4.60 -4.25 -1.72
C ALA A 23 -5.62 -3.58 -2.65
N ARG A 24 -6.85 -3.41 -2.15
CA ARG A 24 -7.90 -2.64 -2.84
C ARG A 24 -7.80 -1.17 -2.46
N ILE A 25 -7.91 -0.30 -3.45
CA ILE A 25 -7.99 1.14 -3.26
C ILE A 25 -9.43 1.47 -2.81
N VAL A 26 -9.55 2.10 -1.65
CA VAL A 26 -10.84 2.44 -1.03
C VAL A 26 -11.13 3.94 -0.98
N ASP A 27 -10.11 4.77 -1.22
CA ASP A 27 -10.23 6.22 -1.35
C ASP A 27 -9.01 6.77 -2.11
N GLN A 28 -9.14 7.98 -2.67
CA GLN A 28 -8.04 8.74 -3.25
C GLN A 28 -7.69 9.91 -2.33
N CYS A 29 -6.61 9.78 -1.57
CA CYS A 29 -6.11 10.84 -0.69
C CYS A 29 -5.15 11.79 -1.44
N SER A 30 -5.30 13.11 -1.25
CA SER A 30 -4.54 14.16 -1.95
C SER A 30 -3.20 14.53 -1.28
N ASN A 31 -2.49 13.55 -0.72
CA ASN A 31 -1.27 13.75 0.09
C ASN A 31 0.02 13.30 -0.62
N GLY A 32 -0.04 12.91 -1.90
CA GLY A 32 1.14 12.57 -2.72
C GLY A 32 1.76 11.20 -2.45
N GLY A 33 1.04 10.32 -1.74
CA GLY A 33 1.46 8.96 -1.40
C GLY A 33 0.28 8.00 -1.27
N LEU A 34 0.51 6.81 -0.71
CA LEU A 34 -0.51 5.80 -0.41
C LEU A 34 -0.74 5.77 1.10
N ASP A 35 -1.99 5.86 1.53
CA ASP A 35 -2.36 5.56 2.90
C ASP A 35 -2.72 4.07 3.00
N LEU A 36 -1.88 3.31 3.70
CA LEU A 36 -1.98 1.85 3.76
C LEU A 36 -2.63 1.46 5.09
N ASP A 37 -3.68 0.64 5.03
CA ASP A 37 -4.26 0.06 6.24
C ASP A 37 -3.19 -0.67 7.07
N PHE A 38 -3.13 -0.35 8.36
CA PHE A 38 -2.03 -0.76 9.22
C PHE A 38 -1.97 -2.28 9.37
N GLU A 39 -3.10 -2.93 9.68
CA GLU A 39 -3.14 -4.36 10.01
C GLU A 39 -3.12 -5.25 8.76
N THR A 40 -3.76 -4.82 7.68
CA THR A 40 -3.93 -5.66 6.48
C THR A 40 -2.86 -5.45 5.43
N VAL A 41 -2.21 -4.29 5.39
CA VAL A 41 -1.23 -3.93 4.36
C VAL A 41 0.13 -3.59 4.97
N PHE A 42 0.22 -2.50 5.75
CA PHE A 42 1.50 -1.95 6.23
C PHE A 42 2.33 -2.99 6.99
N LYS A 43 1.75 -3.57 8.03
CA LYS A 43 2.41 -4.56 8.90
C LYS A 43 2.80 -5.85 8.17
N ARG A 44 2.13 -6.19 7.07
CA ARG A 44 2.49 -7.38 6.26
C ARG A 44 3.76 -7.17 5.44
N ILE A 45 4.03 -5.93 5.02
CA ILE A 45 5.20 -5.60 4.19
C ILE A 45 6.34 -4.96 5.00
N ASP A 46 6.09 -4.48 6.22
CA ASP A 46 7.12 -4.04 7.19
C ASP A 46 7.77 -5.24 7.91
N THR A 47 8.37 -6.15 7.15
CA THR A 47 8.88 -7.43 7.67
C THR A 47 10.13 -7.31 8.54
N ASP A 48 10.79 -6.16 8.56
CA ASP A 48 11.94 -5.85 9.42
C ASP A 48 11.64 -4.81 10.52
N GLY A 49 10.40 -4.29 10.57
CA GLY A 49 9.91 -3.35 11.57
C GLY A 49 10.47 -1.93 11.46
N ARG A 50 11.26 -1.63 10.42
CA ARG A 50 11.87 -0.29 10.27
C ARG A 50 10.85 0.74 9.83
N GLY A 51 9.85 0.33 9.04
CA GLY A 51 8.78 1.22 8.59
C GLY A 51 8.02 1.82 9.76
N PHE A 52 7.62 0.97 10.72
CA PHE A 52 6.97 1.43 11.95
C PHE A 52 7.84 2.40 12.75
N GLN A 53 9.14 2.12 12.87
CA GLN A 53 10.08 2.99 13.58
C GLN A 53 10.29 4.35 12.88
N MET A 54 10.28 4.38 11.55
CA MET A 54 10.45 5.58 10.74
C MET A 54 9.13 6.33 10.47
N GLY A 55 7.99 5.72 10.81
CA GLY A 55 6.65 6.25 10.58
C GLY A 55 6.19 6.20 9.12
N HIS A 56 6.97 5.60 8.21
CA HIS A 56 6.64 5.44 6.80
C HIS A 56 7.47 4.33 6.14
N LEU A 57 7.05 3.87 4.97
CA LEU A 57 7.79 2.93 4.11
C LEU A 57 8.04 3.56 2.74
N ASP A 58 9.24 3.36 2.20
CA ASP A 58 9.50 3.55 0.77
C ASP A 58 9.00 2.31 0.02
N VAL A 59 7.98 2.51 -0.82
CA VAL A 59 7.33 1.42 -1.57
C VAL A 59 7.32 1.69 -3.06
N ASP A 60 7.37 0.61 -3.83
CA ASP A 60 6.99 0.61 -5.24
C ASP A 60 5.55 0.08 -5.35
N TYR A 61 4.75 0.67 -6.22
CA TYR A 61 3.36 0.24 -6.42
C TYR A 61 2.98 0.18 -7.90
N GLN A 62 2.13 -0.77 -8.24
CA GLN A 62 1.60 -0.96 -9.58
C GLN A 62 0.12 -1.33 -9.54
N PHE A 63 -0.66 -0.75 -10.44
CA PHE A 63 -2.05 -1.15 -10.64
C PHE A 63 -2.07 -2.52 -11.31
N VAL A 64 -2.79 -3.47 -10.71
CA VAL A 64 -2.88 -4.86 -11.19
C VAL A 64 -4.30 -5.29 -11.60
N GLY A 65 -5.32 -4.42 -11.39
CA GLY A 65 -6.65 -4.50 -12.03
C GLY A 65 -7.79 -5.09 -11.17
N CYS A 66 -9.01 -5.17 -11.74
CA CYS A 66 -9.92 -6.31 -11.48
C CYS A 66 -9.77 -7.37 -12.58
#